data_AF-A0A364Y5A4-F1
#
_entry.id   AF-A0A364Y5A4-F1
#
_cell.length_a   1.000
_cell.length_b   1.000
_cell.length_c   1.000
_cell.angle_alpha   90.00
_cell.angle_beta   90.00
_cell.angle_gamma   90.00
#
_symmetry.space_group_name_H-M   'P 1'
#
loop_
_entity.id
_entity.type
_entity.pdbx_description
1 polymer ?
#
loop_
_entity_poly.entity_id
_entity_poly.type
_entity_poly.pdbx_seq_one_letter_code
_entity_poly.pdbx_strand_id
1 'polypeptide(L)'
;MAEWIRFEIPFLLKVTLIFTGVYDPLYKKLLSNMKRLLMIPVTLCLTLFAHALSAQEICNNSIDDDGDGFIDCYDKDCSQNTVCDGFFIGSDACSESPIQFPPLELKLKYKSAPGGANHVSRIVAGDINSDGVNDLVATYTNQDGTLS
;
A
#
# COMPACT_ATOMS: atom_id res chain seq x y z
N MET A 1 38.00 -47.34 -9.90
CA MET A 1 36.71 -46.82 -9.41
C MET A 1 36.75 -45.31 -9.45
N ALA A 2 36.10 -44.73 -10.45
CA ALA A 2 35.56 -43.36 -10.48
C ALA A 2 34.92 -43.19 -11.86
N GLU A 3 33.65 -43.56 -11.96
CA GLU A 3 32.79 -43.23 -13.10
C GLU A 3 32.62 -41.71 -13.14
N TRP A 4 32.95 -41.09 -14.28
CA TRP A 4 32.71 -39.68 -14.52
C TRP A 4 31.35 -39.52 -15.18
N ILE A 5 30.39 -39.01 -14.41
CA ILE A 5 29.04 -38.67 -14.86
C ILE A 5 29.16 -37.55 -15.91
N ARG A 6 28.74 -37.81 -17.15
CA ARG A 6 28.51 -36.74 -18.14
C ARG A 6 27.23 -36.00 -17.77
N PHE A 7 27.36 -34.80 -17.24
CA PHE A 7 26.26 -33.84 -17.21
C PHE A 7 26.21 -33.10 -18.55
N GLU A 8 25.15 -33.33 -19.33
CA GLU A 8 24.79 -32.41 -20.41
C GLU A 8 24.28 -31.12 -19.80
N ILE A 9 25.03 -30.04 -20.00
CA ILE A 9 24.66 -28.70 -19.56
C ILE A 9 23.81 -28.07 -20.68
N PRO A 10 22.59 -27.56 -20.40
CA PRO A 10 21.75 -26.96 -21.42
C PRO A 10 22.43 -25.75 -22.07
N PHE A 11 22.20 -25.61 -23.37
CA PHE A 11 22.80 -24.64 -24.31
C PHE A 11 22.90 -23.20 -23.78
N LEU A 12 22.02 -22.80 -22.86
CA LEU A 12 21.95 -21.46 -22.29
C LEU A 12 23.15 -21.06 -21.42
N LEU A 13 23.85 -22.00 -20.76
CA LEU A 13 25.00 -21.66 -19.91
C LEU A 13 26.30 -21.43 -20.72
N LYS A 14 26.35 -21.89 -21.97
CA LYS A 14 27.49 -21.66 -22.87
C LYS A 14 27.56 -20.22 -23.38
N VAL A 15 26.42 -19.53 -23.44
CA VAL A 15 26.33 -18.16 -23.93
C VAL A 15 26.89 -17.16 -22.91
N THR A 16 26.81 -17.47 -21.61
CA THR A 16 27.27 -16.55 -20.54
C THR A 16 28.78 -16.39 -20.47
N LEU A 17 29.56 -17.40 -20.87
CA LEU A 17 31.03 -17.37 -20.82
C LEU A 17 31.70 -16.63 -21.99
N ILE A 18 30.94 -16.27 -23.02
CA ILE A 18 31.45 -15.43 -24.12
C ILE A 18 31.51 -13.94 -23.69
N PHE A 19 30.76 -13.55 -22.65
CA PHE A 19 30.68 -12.15 -22.21
C PHE A 19 31.75 -11.72 -21.20
N THR A 20 32.62 -12.62 -20.72
CA THR A 20 33.58 -12.30 -19.64
C THR A 20 35.05 -12.36 -20.03
N GLY A 21 35.41 -12.06 -21.29
CA GLY A 21 36.83 -11.98 -21.64
C GLY A 21 37.11 -11.28 -22.96
N VAL A 22 37.91 -10.22 -22.89
CA VAL A 22 38.41 -9.36 -23.99
C VAL A 22 37.43 -8.25 -24.44
N TYR A 23 37.14 -7.31 -23.54
CA TYR A 23 36.50 -6.03 -23.88
C TYR A 23 37.55 -4.94 -24.12
N ASP A 24 37.79 -4.63 -25.39
CA ASP A 24 38.62 -3.53 -25.88
C ASP A 24 38.14 -2.16 -25.33
N PRO A 25 39.03 -1.29 -24.79
CA PRO A 25 38.66 0.03 -24.27
C PRO A 25 38.04 0.99 -25.31
N LEU A 26 38.22 0.74 -26.61
CA LEU A 26 37.62 1.56 -27.67
C LEU A 26 36.10 1.32 -27.83
N TYR A 27 35.61 0.12 -27.50
CA TYR A 27 34.20 -0.25 -27.65
C TYR A 27 33.32 0.20 -26.46
N LYS A 28 33.90 0.37 -25.27
CA LYS A 28 33.16 0.83 -24.08
C LYS A 28 32.50 2.20 -24.27
N LYS A 29 33.13 3.10 -25.05
CA LYS A 29 32.63 4.47 -25.28
C LYS A 29 31.53 4.53 -26.35
N LEU A 30 31.59 3.67 -27.37
CA LEU A 30 30.52 3.50 -28.36
C LEU A 30 29.30 2.76 -27.76
N LEU A 31 29.53 1.73 -26.94
CA LEU A 31 28.46 0.97 -26.29
C LEU A 31 27.76 1.75 -25.17
N SER A 32 28.45 2.69 -24.52
CA SER A 32 27.88 3.53 -23.45
C SER A 32 26.70 4.39 -23.95
N ASN A 33 26.81 4.93 -25.17
CA ASN A 33 25.77 5.81 -25.73
C ASN A 33 24.63 5.01 -26.39
N MET A 34 24.91 3.83 -26.95
CA MET A 34 23.88 2.95 -27.53
C MET A 34 23.06 2.19 -26.48
N LYS A 35 23.60 1.98 -25.26
CA LYS A 35 22.84 1.41 -24.14
C LYS A 35 21.61 2.25 -23.82
N ARG A 36 21.71 3.58 -23.74
CA ARG A 36 20.53 4.42 -23.46
C ARG A 36 19.50 4.37 -24.59
N LEU A 37 19.94 4.24 -25.84
CA LEU A 37 19.07 4.18 -27.02
C LEU A 37 18.31 2.86 -27.16
N LEU A 38 18.91 1.73 -26.74
CA LEU A 38 18.29 0.41 -26.79
C LEU A 38 17.58 0.02 -25.47
N MET A 39 18.03 0.54 -24.32
CA MET A 39 17.45 0.21 -23.02
C MET A 39 16.07 0.85 -22.84
N ILE A 40 15.84 2.10 -23.28
CA ILE A 40 14.54 2.78 -23.16
C ILE A 40 13.40 2.02 -23.86
N PRO A 41 13.51 1.62 -25.15
CA PRO A 41 12.45 0.86 -25.80
C PRO A 41 12.32 -0.56 -25.24
N VAL A 42 13.41 -1.17 -24.75
CA VAL A 42 13.36 -2.51 -24.12
C VAL A 42 12.68 -2.45 -22.75
N THR A 43 12.97 -1.44 -21.92
CA THR A 43 12.28 -1.24 -20.64
C THR A 43 10.83 -0.84 -20.86
N LEU A 44 10.54 0.01 -21.85
CA LEU A 44 9.17 0.37 -22.21
C LEU A 44 8.39 -0.85 -22.72
N CYS A 45 9.02 -1.70 -23.54
CA CYS A 45 8.43 -2.95 -24.01
C CYS A 45 8.20 -3.93 -22.84
N LEU A 46 9.15 -4.09 -21.92
CA LEU A 46 8.98 -4.93 -20.72
C LEU A 46 7.87 -4.41 -19.80
N THR A 47 7.78 -3.09 -19.57
CA THR A 47 6.71 -2.52 -18.75
C THR A 47 5.36 -2.64 -19.45
N LEU A 48 5.29 -2.40 -20.77
CA LEU A 48 4.06 -2.58 -21.55
C LEU A 48 3.60 -4.05 -21.58
N PHE A 49 4.54 -4.99 -21.64
CA PHE A 49 4.24 -6.42 -21.62
C PHE A 49 3.77 -6.90 -20.23
N ALA A 50 4.30 -6.32 -19.15
CA ALA A 50 3.86 -6.61 -17.79
C ALA A 50 2.41 -6.17 -17.51
N HIS A 51 1.97 -5.02 -18.06
CA HIS A 51 0.58 -4.57 -17.92
C HIS A 51 -0.42 -5.36 -18.78
N ALA A 52 0.06 -6.13 -19.77
CA ALA A 52 -0.78 -6.98 -20.60
C ALA A 52 -1.05 -8.36 -19.96
N LEU A 53 -0.48 -8.62 -18.78
CA LEU A 53 -0.64 -9.84 -18.02
C LEU A 53 -1.46 -9.62 -16.74
N SER A 54 -2.40 -8.66 -16.72
CA SER A 54 -3.49 -8.79 -15.75
C SER A 54 -4.32 -9.99 -16.18
N ALA A 55 -4.56 -10.92 -15.26
CA ALA A 55 -5.50 -12.00 -15.54
C ALA A 55 -6.91 -11.41 -15.68
N GLN A 56 -7.81 -12.16 -16.29
CA GLN A 56 -9.22 -11.77 -16.29
C GLN A 56 -9.78 -11.97 -14.88
N GLU A 57 -10.28 -10.89 -14.28
CA GLU A 57 -10.87 -10.95 -12.93
C GLU A 57 -12.22 -11.70 -12.93
N ILE A 58 -12.43 -12.58 -11.94
CA ILE A 58 -13.71 -13.24 -11.68
C ILE A 58 -14.34 -12.63 -10.42
N CYS A 59 -15.17 -11.60 -10.64
CA CYS A 59 -15.72 -10.73 -9.59
C CYS A 59 -16.70 -11.36 -8.57
N ASN A 60 -16.75 -12.69 -8.42
CA ASN A 60 -17.70 -13.37 -7.54
C ASN A 60 -17.17 -14.67 -6.91
N ASN A 61 -15.85 -14.83 -6.83
CA ASN A 61 -15.21 -16.05 -6.30
C ASN A 61 -14.43 -15.82 -5.01
N SER A 62 -14.34 -14.57 -4.52
CA SER A 62 -13.62 -14.18 -3.30
C SER A 62 -12.12 -14.44 -3.35
N ILE A 63 -11.55 -14.36 -4.56
CA ILE A 63 -10.14 -14.48 -4.87
C ILE A 63 -9.72 -13.20 -5.61
N ASP A 64 -8.45 -12.84 -5.49
CA ASP A 64 -7.76 -11.83 -6.30
C ASP A 64 -7.17 -12.59 -7.50
N ASP A 65 -7.85 -12.58 -8.65
CA ASP A 65 -7.49 -13.42 -9.79
C ASP A 65 -6.37 -12.79 -10.63
N ASP A 66 -6.26 -11.46 -10.65
CA ASP A 66 -5.26 -10.70 -11.39
C ASP A 66 -4.00 -10.32 -10.59
N GLY A 67 -4.05 -10.49 -9.26
CA GLY A 67 -2.93 -10.36 -8.34
C GLY A 67 -2.58 -8.92 -7.97
N ASP A 68 -3.51 -7.98 -8.13
CA ASP A 68 -3.30 -6.56 -7.84
C ASP A 68 -3.51 -6.20 -6.35
N GLY A 69 -3.98 -7.17 -5.56
CA GLY A 69 -4.21 -7.07 -4.12
C GLY A 69 -5.65 -6.71 -3.73
N PHE A 70 -6.57 -6.63 -4.69
CA PHE A 70 -7.98 -6.39 -4.47
C PHE A 70 -8.81 -7.64 -4.81
N ILE A 71 -9.96 -7.82 -4.14
CA ILE A 71 -10.77 -9.05 -4.25
C ILE A 71 -12.20 -8.67 -4.66
N ASP A 72 -12.78 -9.36 -5.65
CA ASP A 72 -14.17 -9.19 -6.11
C ASP A 72 -14.58 -7.71 -6.22
N CYS A 73 -15.67 -7.28 -5.58
CA CYS A 73 -16.15 -5.90 -5.64
C CYS A 73 -15.23 -4.88 -4.95
N TYR A 74 -14.24 -5.33 -4.16
CA TYR A 74 -13.21 -4.44 -3.65
C TYR A 74 -12.18 -4.07 -4.73
N ASP A 75 -12.15 -4.80 -5.84
CA ASP A 75 -11.38 -4.49 -7.03
C ASP A 75 -12.11 -3.48 -7.91
N LYS A 76 -11.35 -2.48 -8.37
CA LYS A 76 -11.80 -1.46 -9.32
C LYS A 76 -12.16 -2.07 -10.67
N ASP A 77 -11.47 -3.12 -11.11
CA ASP A 77 -11.73 -3.76 -12.40
C ASP A 77 -13.07 -4.51 -12.39
N CYS A 78 -13.57 -4.86 -11.20
CA CYS A 78 -14.90 -5.40 -10.96
C CYS A 78 -16.01 -4.37 -10.71
N SER A 79 -15.68 -3.08 -10.60
CA SER A 79 -16.63 -2.03 -10.21
C SER A 79 -17.81 -1.83 -11.18
N GLN A 80 -17.69 -2.26 -12.43
CA GLN A 80 -18.75 -2.17 -13.45
C GLN A 80 -19.47 -3.51 -13.67
N ASN A 81 -19.15 -4.54 -12.88
CA ASN A 81 -19.80 -5.83 -12.97
C ASN A 81 -21.16 -5.80 -12.25
N THR A 82 -22.20 -6.37 -12.89
CA THR A 82 -23.55 -6.51 -12.29
C THR A 82 -23.56 -7.25 -10.95
N VAL A 83 -22.54 -8.08 -10.67
CA VAL A 83 -22.39 -8.74 -9.35
C VAL A 83 -22.22 -7.70 -8.24
N CYS A 84 -21.63 -6.54 -8.56
CA CYS A 84 -21.32 -5.48 -7.63
C CYS A 84 -22.36 -4.34 -7.64
N ASP A 85 -23.55 -4.59 -8.20
CA ASP A 85 -24.65 -3.62 -8.19
C ASP A 85 -25.02 -3.23 -6.74
N GLY A 86 -24.90 -1.93 -6.41
CA GLY A 86 -25.13 -1.42 -5.06
C GLY A 86 -23.93 -1.52 -4.11
N PHE A 87 -22.78 -2.01 -4.59
CA PHE A 87 -21.52 -1.92 -3.85
C PHE A 87 -20.97 -0.49 -3.87
N PHE A 88 -20.25 -0.11 -2.82
CA PHE A 88 -19.84 1.29 -2.62
C PHE A 88 -18.64 1.70 -3.50
N ILE A 89 -17.79 0.77 -3.94
CA ILE A 89 -16.67 1.06 -4.86
C ILE A 89 -17.18 1.16 -6.31
N GLY A 90 -16.92 2.31 -6.95
CA GLY A 90 -17.34 2.59 -8.33
C GLY A 90 -18.78 3.05 -8.51
N SER A 91 -19.57 3.04 -7.44
CA SER A 91 -20.80 3.82 -7.41
C SER A 91 -20.46 5.30 -7.18
N ASP A 92 -21.12 6.20 -7.92
CA ASP A 92 -21.09 7.65 -7.64
C ASP A 92 -21.83 8.00 -6.33
N ALA A 93 -22.12 7.00 -5.50
CA ALA A 93 -22.84 7.11 -4.24
C ALA A 93 -21.98 7.69 -3.10
N CYS A 94 -21.22 8.75 -3.38
CA CYS A 94 -20.84 9.70 -2.34
C CYS A 94 -21.99 10.69 -2.01
N SER A 95 -23.20 10.45 -2.54
CA SER A 95 -24.36 11.34 -2.43
C SER A 95 -25.50 10.80 -1.58
N GLU A 96 -25.26 9.85 -0.67
CA GLU A 96 -26.21 9.67 0.44
C GLU A 96 -26.11 10.90 1.36
N SER A 97 -27.00 11.86 1.12
CA SER A 97 -27.22 12.94 2.07
C SER A 97 -27.77 12.31 3.36
N PRO A 98 -27.13 12.51 4.53
CA PRO A 98 -27.61 11.92 5.77
C PRO A 98 -29.05 12.36 6.01
N ILE A 99 -29.97 11.39 6.12
CA ILE A 99 -31.43 11.59 6.11
C ILE A 99 -31.90 12.52 7.24
N GLN A 100 -31.14 12.60 8.32
CA GLN A 100 -31.17 13.67 9.31
C GLN A 100 -29.94 13.46 10.18
N PHE A 101 -29.17 14.50 10.49
CA PHE A 101 -28.19 14.39 11.56
C PHE A 101 -28.98 14.05 12.83
N PRO A 102 -28.79 12.89 13.48
CA PRO A 102 -29.50 12.59 14.71
C PRO A 102 -29.22 13.74 15.68
N PRO A 103 -30.21 14.23 16.46
CA PRO A 103 -29.97 15.27 17.44
C PRO A 103 -28.91 14.75 18.42
N LEU A 104 -27.67 15.22 18.27
CA LEU A 104 -26.59 14.91 19.19
C LEU A 104 -26.84 15.72 20.47
N GLU A 105 -27.52 15.09 21.43
CA GLU A 105 -27.63 15.65 22.77
C GLU A 105 -26.35 15.37 23.55
N LEU A 106 -25.49 16.38 23.66
CA LEU A 106 -24.30 16.33 24.50
C LEU A 106 -24.70 16.57 25.96
N LYS A 107 -24.66 15.52 26.78
CA LYS A 107 -24.81 15.63 28.23
C LYS A 107 -23.44 15.73 28.90
N LEU A 108 -23.25 16.75 29.73
CA LEU A 108 -22.04 16.87 30.54
C LEU A 108 -21.94 15.67 31.49
N LYS A 109 -20.89 14.85 31.33
CA LYS A 109 -20.61 13.71 32.21
C LYS A 109 -19.60 14.06 33.31
N TYR A 110 -18.53 14.76 32.94
CA TYR A 110 -17.45 15.17 33.86
C TYR A 110 -17.00 16.59 33.54
N LYS A 111 -16.63 17.35 34.59
CA LYS A 111 -16.08 18.71 34.48
C LYS A 111 -14.95 18.87 35.49
N SER A 112 -13.81 19.40 35.06
CA SER A 112 -12.72 19.74 35.97
C SER A 112 -13.04 20.97 36.82
N ALA A 113 -12.31 21.14 37.92
CA ALA A 113 -12.34 22.39 38.67
C ALA A 113 -11.91 23.58 37.77
N PRO A 114 -12.34 24.81 38.07
CA PRO A 114 -11.89 25.99 37.33
C PRO A 114 -10.35 26.05 37.25
N GLY A 115 -9.82 26.21 36.04
CA GLY A 115 -8.38 26.22 35.80
C GLY A 115 -7.74 24.83 35.64
N GLY A 116 -8.47 23.72 35.83
CA GLY A 116 -7.88 22.37 35.72
C GLY A 116 -7.68 21.85 34.28
N ALA A 117 -8.33 22.46 33.29
CA ALA A 117 -8.13 22.13 31.87
C ALA A 117 -8.20 23.41 31.02
N ASN A 118 -7.39 23.48 29.98
CA ASN A 118 -7.40 24.59 29.02
C ASN A 118 -7.48 24.05 27.57
N HIS A 119 -7.65 24.94 26.60
CA HIS A 119 -7.79 24.58 25.19
C HIS A 119 -6.49 24.08 24.53
N VAL A 120 -5.35 24.18 25.22
CA VAL A 120 -4.04 23.70 24.74
C VAL A 120 -3.59 22.41 25.44
N SER A 121 -4.32 21.97 26.46
CA SER A 121 -4.05 20.74 27.21
C SER A 121 -4.21 19.54 26.29
N ARG A 122 -3.20 18.67 26.24
CA ARG A 122 -3.32 17.37 25.59
C ARG A 122 -4.21 16.50 26.48
N ILE A 123 -5.14 15.77 25.86
CA ILE A 123 -6.06 14.87 26.56
C ILE A 123 -5.63 13.44 26.27
N VAL A 124 -5.56 12.62 27.32
CA VAL A 124 -5.41 11.17 27.25
C VAL A 124 -6.70 10.56 27.78
N ALA A 125 -7.26 9.61 27.02
CA ALA A 125 -8.46 8.88 27.40
C ALA A 125 -8.15 7.38 27.44
N GLY A 126 -8.56 6.70 28.50
CA GLY A 126 -8.33 5.27 28.70
C GLY A 126 -8.35 4.91 30.18
N ASP A 127 -8.35 3.61 30.48
CA ASP A 127 -8.23 3.11 31.85
C ASP A 127 -6.75 3.21 32.30
N ILE A 128 -6.40 4.32 32.95
CA ILE A 128 -5.00 4.64 33.29
C ILE A 128 -4.60 3.96 34.60
N ASN A 129 -5.55 3.71 35.51
CA ASN A 129 -5.30 3.12 36.82
C ASN A 129 -5.66 1.62 36.91
N SER A 130 -6.17 1.03 35.82
CA SER A 130 -6.59 -0.38 35.71
C SER A 130 -7.76 -0.76 36.63
N ASP A 131 -8.69 0.17 36.89
CA ASP A 131 -9.90 -0.10 37.68
C ASP A 131 -11.11 -0.54 36.84
N GLY A 132 -10.95 -0.61 35.52
CA GLY A 132 -11.99 -1.01 34.56
C GLY A 132 -12.92 0.14 34.16
N VAL A 133 -12.65 1.37 34.61
CA VAL A 133 -13.38 2.59 34.21
C VAL A 133 -12.47 3.47 33.38
N ASN A 134 -12.98 3.97 32.24
CA ASN A 134 -12.19 4.89 31.42
C ASN A 134 -12.00 6.24 32.12
N ASP A 135 -10.75 6.65 32.23
CA ASP A 135 -10.32 7.95 32.71
C ASP A 135 -10.18 8.97 31.58
N LEU A 136 -10.20 10.24 31.98
CA LEU A 136 -9.86 11.40 31.15
C LEU A 136 -8.84 12.24 31.91
N VAL A 137 -7.60 12.26 31.42
CA VAL A 137 -6.50 13.02 32.01
C VAL A 137 -6.08 14.12 31.04
N ALA A 138 -5.95 15.34 31.55
CA ALA A 138 -5.46 16.47 30.79
C ALA A 138 -4.30 17.12 31.56
N THR A 139 -3.23 17.47 30.87
CA THR A 139 -2.10 18.17 31.49
C THR A 139 -2.45 19.63 31.73
N TYR A 140 -2.23 20.13 32.93
CA TYR A 140 -2.34 21.56 33.23
C TYR A 140 -0.96 22.22 33.17
N THR A 141 -0.85 23.37 32.51
CA THR A 141 0.36 24.19 32.56
C THR A 141 0.15 25.29 33.60
N ASN A 142 0.91 25.22 34.68
CA ASN A 142 0.94 26.25 35.72
C ASN A 142 1.44 27.58 35.14
N GLN A 143 1.18 28.67 35.85
CA GLN A 143 1.62 30.02 35.43
C GLN A 143 3.16 30.16 35.36
N ASP A 144 3.88 29.26 36.02
CA ASP A 144 5.36 29.17 35.99
C ASP A 144 5.89 28.29 34.84
N GLY A 145 5.02 27.76 33.98
CA GLY A 145 5.38 26.91 32.85
C GLY A 145 5.60 25.44 33.21
N THR A 146 5.41 25.04 34.48
CA THR A 146 5.48 23.63 34.87
C THR A 146 4.20 22.89 34.49
N LEU A 147 4.32 21.58 34.26
CA LEU A 147 3.18 20.71 33.97
C LEU A 147 2.73 19.99 35.24
N SER A 148 1.42 19.91 35.46
CA SER A 148 0.77 19.16 36.54
C SER A 148 -0.35 18.28 35.99
#